data_AF-X1CJK4-F1
#
_entry.id   AF-X1CJK4-F1
#
_cell.length_a   1.000
_cell.length_b   1.000
_cell.length_c   1.000
_cell.angle_alpha   90.00
_cell.angle_beta   90.00
_cell.angle_gamma   90.00
#
_symmetry.space_group_name_H-M   'P 1'
#
loop_
_entity.id
_entity.type
_entity.pdbx_description
1 polymer ?
#
loop_
_entity_poly.entity_id
_entity_poly.type
_entity_poly.pdbx_seq_one_letter_code
_entity_poly.pdbx_strand_id
1 'polypeptide(L)'
;MIFAIIAVTFINIFFFQNFRIPTGSMEKSLLIGDHLFVSKLTYGPRIPNTPLAFPFTQHTMPVLKTKSYLEWVKWPYKRLAGFRKIKNNDIVVFNFPAGDTVVFEKQNQIYYSIVNSYADQIRQKDIMQNTPVKTKEEYYKLSREQVWSDYHVIDRPVDRRDNYIKRCVGIPGDTIEIRTGNLFVNGIPHQKSENQQFNYNIQTDGTRINPKAFERLDIAKSDIHSFSNSSYFVPLTDENVKKIKNFRNVVSVTKYYNQPGYFSSYIFPHDPKYPWNQD
;
A
#
# COMPACT_ATOMS: atom_id res chain seq x y z
N MET A 1 -10.18 -20.71 -31.81
CA MET A 1 -9.32 -19.77 -31.05
C MET A 1 -10.10 -18.58 -30.47
N ILE A 2 -10.82 -17.80 -31.28
CA ILE A 2 -11.58 -16.60 -30.82
C ILE A 2 -12.57 -16.94 -29.70
N PHE A 3 -13.37 -18.01 -29.86
CA PHE A 3 -14.32 -18.45 -28.83
C PHE A 3 -13.65 -18.74 -27.48
N ALA A 4 -12.49 -19.41 -27.49
CA ALA A 4 -11.75 -19.71 -26.27
C ALA A 4 -11.28 -18.42 -25.57
N ILE A 5 -10.81 -17.42 -26.33
CA ILE A 5 -10.40 -16.12 -25.78
C ILE A 5 -11.60 -15.40 -25.13
N ILE A 6 -12.77 -15.42 -25.79
CA ILE A 6 -14.00 -14.82 -25.26
C ILE A 6 -14.43 -15.52 -23.98
N ALA A 7 -14.49 -16.86 -23.99
CA ALA A 7 -14.89 -17.66 -22.83
C ALA A 7 -13.94 -17.45 -21.63
N VAL A 8 -12.63 -17.48 -21.87
CA VAL A 8 -11.62 -17.24 -20.82
C VAL A 8 -11.71 -15.82 -20.28
N THR A 9 -11.89 -14.82 -21.15
CA THR A 9 -12.10 -13.42 -20.73
C THR A 9 -13.36 -13.30 -19.87
N PHE A 10 -14.46 -13.93 -20.27
CA PHE A 10 -15.71 -13.93 -19.51
C PHE A 10 -15.55 -14.58 -18.13
N ILE A 11 -14.92 -15.76 -18.05
CA ILE A 11 -14.61 -16.44 -16.80
C ILE A 11 -13.75 -15.54 -15.91
N ASN A 12 -12.71 -14.93 -16.47
CA ASN A 12 -11.82 -14.03 -15.75
C ASN A 12 -12.52 -12.77 -15.24
N ILE A 13 -13.50 -12.24 -15.95
CA ILE A 13 -14.26 -11.06 -15.52
C ILE A 13 -15.21 -11.42 -14.36
N PHE A 14 -15.93 -12.54 -14.45
CA PHE A 14 -17.08 -12.81 -13.57
C PHE A 14 -16.86 -13.88 -12.49
N PHE A 15 -16.01 -14.88 -12.70
CA PHE A 15 -15.96 -16.06 -11.82
C PHE A 15 -14.76 -16.02 -10.89
N PHE A 16 -13.56 -16.09 -11.47
CA PHE A 16 -12.32 -16.12 -10.72
C PHE A 16 -11.18 -15.53 -11.53
N GLN A 17 -10.10 -15.16 -10.84
CA GLN A 17 -8.88 -14.71 -11.50
C GLN A 17 -7.68 -15.25 -10.73
N ASN A 18 -6.68 -15.73 -11.48
CA ASN A 18 -5.40 -16.11 -10.91
C ASN A 18 -4.50 -14.87 -10.82
N PHE A 19 -3.94 -14.61 -9.65
CA PHE A 19 -2.96 -13.56 -9.42
C PHE A 19 -1.63 -14.16 -8.97
N ARG A 20 -0.54 -13.64 -9.51
CA ARG A 20 0.81 -13.92 -9.00
C ARG A 20 1.24 -12.76 -8.11
N ILE A 21 1.73 -13.05 -6.91
CA ILE A 21 2.17 -12.01 -5.97
C ILE A 21 3.51 -11.43 -6.42
N PRO A 22 3.57 -10.14 -6.80
CA PRO A 22 4.81 -9.53 -7.27
C PRO A 22 5.65 -8.92 -6.14
N THR A 23 5.03 -8.61 -4.99
CA THR A 23 5.66 -7.86 -3.90
C THR A 23 5.37 -8.50 -2.54
N GLY A 24 6.33 -8.37 -1.61
CA GLY A 24 6.26 -8.88 -0.23
C GLY A 24 5.33 -8.10 0.70
N SER A 25 4.36 -7.35 0.19
CA SER A 25 3.49 -6.54 1.06
C SER A 25 2.52 -7.35 1.93
N MET A 26 2.46 -8.67 1.71
CA MET A 26 1.80 -9.69 2.53
C MET A 26 2.80 -10.79 2.94
N GLU A 27 4.10 -10.50 2.88
CA GLU A 27 5.19 -11.43 3.20
C GLU A 27 4.97 -12.08 4.56
N LYS A 28 5.29 -13.37 4.65
CA LYS A 28 4.99 -14.29 5.76
C LYS A 28 3.52 -14.69 5.97
N SER A 29 2.56 -14.05 5.29
CA SER A 29 1.22 -14.63 5.08
C SER A 29 1.09 -15.27 3.70
N LEU A 30 1.67 -14.63 2.68
CA LEU A 30 1.72 -15.08 1.30
C LEU A 30 3.09 -14.72 0.72
N LEU A 31 3.76 -15.68 0.07
CA LEU A 31 5.13 -15.50 -0.41
C LEU A 31 5.16 -14.87 -1.80
N ILE A 32 6.26 -14.18 -2.10
CA ILE A 32 6.49 -13.64 -3.46
C ILE A 32 6.58 -14.82 -4.43
N GLY A 33 5.78 -14.76 -5.50
CA GLY A 33 5.68 -15.85 -6.47
C GLY A 33 4.51 -16.80 -6.26
N ASP A 34 3.82 -16.76 -5.12
CA ASP A 34 2.62 -17.57 -4.90
C ASP A 34 1.51 -17.19 -5.90
N HIS A 35 0.76 -18.21 -6.30
CA HIS A 35 -0.42 -18.09 -7.14
C HIS A 35 -1.68 -18.14 -6.29
N LEU A 36 -2.51 -17.11 -6.40
CA LEU A 36 -3.75 -16.98 -5.65
C LEU A 36 -4.93 -17.16 -6.57
N PHE A 37 -5.82 -18.05 -6.17
CA PHE A 37 -7.12 -18.21 -6.80
C PHE A 37 -8.14 -17.29 -6.12
N VAL A 38 -8.56 -16.23 -6.80
CA VAL A 38 -9.47 -15.23 -6.23
C VAL A 38 -10.87 -15.43 -6.76
N SER A 39 -11.80 -15.78 -5.87
CA SER A 39 -13.24 -15.85 -6.20
C SER A 39 -13.85 -14.45 -6.29
N LYS A 40 -14.43 -14.13 -7.45
CA LYS A 40 -15.18 -12.88 -7.67
C LYS A 40 -16.64 -12.99 -7.25
N LEU A 41 -17.17 -14.21 -7.19
CA LEU A 41 -18.56 -14.47 -6.83
C LEU A 41 -18.85 -14.26 -5.34
N THR A 42 -17.85 -14.47 -4.48
CA THR A 42 -18.01 -14.38 -3.02
C THR A 42 -18.60 -13.03 -2.59
N TYR A 43 -18.04 -11.93 -3.10
CA TYR A 43 -18.49 -10.56 -2.79
C TYR A 43 -19.24 -9.89 -3.94
N GLY A 44 -19.55 -10.65 -4.99
CA GLY A 44 -20.27 -10.17 -6.15
C GLY A 44 -19.31 -9.69 -7.26
N PRO A 45 -19.45 -10.23 -8.48
CA PRO A 45 -18.62 -9.83 -9.60
C PRO A 45 -18.94 -8.41 -10.05
N ARG A 46 -17.95 -7.78 -10.68
CA ARG A 46 -18.07 -6.39 -11.16
C ARG A 46 -18.42 -6.38 -12.64
N ILE A 47 -19.31 -5.47 -13.01
CA ILE A 47 -19.49 -5.10 -14.40
C ILE A 47 -18.25 -4.32 -14.84
N PRO A 48 -17.59 -4.70 -15.96
CA PRO A 48 -16.40 -4.00 -16.42
C PRO A 48 -16.77 -2.56 -16.79
N ASN A 49 -16.04 -1.58 -16.26
CA ASN A 49 -16.20 -0.19 -16.68
C ASN A 49 -15.76 0.01 -18.13
N THR A 50 -14.84 -0.82 -18.60
CA THR A 50 -14.29 -0.78 -19.96
C THR A 50 -14.56 -2.12 -20.67
N PRO A 51 -15.76 -2.29 -21.27
CA PRO A 51 -16.14 -3.55 -21.93
C PRO A 51 -15.27 -3.87 -23.15
N LEU A 52 -14.72 -2.84 -23.80
CA LEU A 52 -13.85 -2.97 -24.95
C LEU A 52 -12.40 -2.73 -24.54
N ALA A 53 -11.69 -3.83 -24.28
CA ALA A 53 -10.29 -3.82 -23.94
C ALA A 53 -9.57 -5.06 -24.45
N PHE A 54 -8.27 -4.92 -24.61
CA PHE A 54 -7.41 -6.02 -25.04
C PHE A 54 -7.34 -7.09 -23.93
N PRO A 55 -7.52 -8.37 -24.26
CA PRO A 55 -7.53 -9.43 -23.27
C PRO A 55 -6.14 -9.59 -22.65
N PHE A 56 -6.10 -9.98 -21.37
CA PHE A 56 -4.88 -10.26 -20.61
C PHE A 56 -3.93 -9.07 -20.37
N THR A 57 -4.36 -7.84 -20.68
CA THR A 57 -3.62 -6.62 -20.36
C THR A 57 -4.35 -5.79 -19.30
N GLN A 58 -3.61 -5.25 -18.32
CA GLN A 58 -4.19 -4.48 -17.23
C GLN A 58 -4.58 -3.06 -17.69
N HIS A 59 -3.60 -2.18 -17.87
CA HIS A 59 -3.83 -0.78 -18.27
C HIS A 59 -3.09 -0.37 -19.54
N THR A 60 -1.92 -0.94 -19.83
CA THR A 60 -1.04 -0.53 -20.94
C THR A 60 -0.71 -1.71 -21.86
N MET A 61 -0.64 -1.45 -23.16
CA MET A 61 -0.25 -2.44 -24.16
C MET A 61 1.26 -2.77 -24.05
N PRO A 62 1.67 -4.05 -24.09
CA PRO A 62 3.07 -4.45 -23.88
C PRO A 62 4.08 -3.85 -24.87
N VAL A 63 3.66 -3.62 -26.13
CA VAL A 63 4.54 -3.14 -27.21
C VAL A 63 4.37 -1.65 -27.45
N LEU A 64 3.13 -1.21 -27.69
CA LEU A 64 2.86 0.18 -28.09
C LEU A 64 2.87 1.18 -26.92
N LYS A 65 2.93 0.70 -25.67
CA LYS A 65 2.84 1.51 -24.43
C LYS A 65 1.63 2.46 -24.38
N THR A 66 0.62 2.23 -25.21
CA THR A 66 -0.66 2.95 -25.23
C THR A 66 -1.67 2.31 -24.27
N LYS A 67 -2.80 2.97 -24.04
CA LYS A 67 -3.92 2.42 -23.25
C LYS A 67 -4.37 1.08 -23.85
N SER A 68 -4.61 0.10 -23.00
CA SER A 68 -5.08 -1.25 -23.41
C SER A 68 -6.61 -1.36 -23.59
N TYR A 69 -7.32 -0.25 -23.44
CA TYR A 69 -8.77 -0.17 -23.47
C TYR A 69 -9.23 1.05 -24.24
N LEU A 70 -10.44 0.98 -24.78
CA LEU A 70 -11.04 2.09 -25.50
C LEU A 70 -11.90 2.94 -24.55
N GLU A 71 -11.83 4.26 -24.72
CA GLU A 71 -12.50 5.22 -23.82
C GLU A 71 -13.88 5.66 -24.31
N TRP A 72 -14.21 5.39 -25.57
CA TRP A 72 -15.47 5.73 -26.21
C TRP A 72 -16.71 5.06 -25.57
N VAL A 73 -16.51 3.96 -24.85
CA VAL A 73 -17.56 3.16 -24.22
C VAL A 73 -17.10 2.89 -22.79
N LYS A 74 -17.60 3.70 -21.85
CA LYS A 74 -17.38 3.54 -20.42
C LYS A 74 -18.73 3.26 -19.74
N TRP A 75 -18.80 2.21 -18.93
CA TRP A 75 -19.96 1.92 -18.09
C TRP A 75 -19.72 2.42 -16.66
N PRO A 76 -20.78 2.87 -15.95
CA PRO A 76 -20.67 3.26 -14.55
C PRO A 76 -20.27 2.06 -13.70
N TYR A 77 -19.59 2.32 -12.58
CA TYR A 77 -19.22 1.26 -11.65
C TYR A 77 -20.46 0.57 -11.10
N LYS A 78 -20.55 -0.74 -11.31
CA LYS A 78 -21.64 -1.57 -10.79
C LYS A 78 -21.09 -2.91 -10.35
N ARG A 79 -21.50 -3.36 -9.16
CA ARG A 79 -21.20 -4.68 -8.63
C ARG A 79 -22.50 -5.47 -8.49
N LEU A 80 -22.48 -6.72 -8.95
CA LEU A 80 -23.61 -7.64 -8.80
C LEU A 80 -23.67 -8.17 -7.37
N ALA A 81 -24.79 -8.76 -6.98
CA ALA A 81 -24.90 -9.42 -5.68
C ALA A 81 -23.88 -10.57 -5.57
N GLY A 82 -23.28 -10.71 -4.38
CA GLY A 82 -22.39 -11.81 -4.04
C GLY A 82 -23.05 -12.82 -3.11
N PHE A 83 -22.41 -13.96 -2.93
CA PHE A 83 -22.88 -15.00 -2.01
C PHE A 83 -22.80 -14.59 -0.54
N ARG A 84 -21.87 -13.69 -0.16
CA ARG A 84 -21.76 -13.17 1.20
C ARG A 84 -21.24 -11.74 1.25
N LYS A 85 -21.41 -11.11 2.41
CA LYS A 85 -20.76 -9.84 2.74
C LYS A 85 -19.32 -10.07 3.20
N ILE A 86 -18.50 -9.05 3.05
CA ILE A 86 -17.14 -8.99 3.58
C ILE A 86 -17.18 -9.04 5.11
N LYS A 87 -16.20 -9.72 5.71
CA LYS A 87 -16.01 -9.82 7.16
C LYS A 87 -14.60 -9.38 7.53
N ASN A 88 -14.43 -8.97 8.78
CA ASN A 88 -13.10 -8.74 9.34
C ASN A 88 -12.22 -9.98 9.16
N ASN A 89 -10.94 -9.75 8.92
CA ASN A 89 -9.89 -10.71 8.63
C ASN A 89 -9.95 -11.43 7.27
N ASP A 90 -10.96 -11.18 6.43
CA ASP A 90 -10.96 -11.69 5.05
C ASP A 90 -9.73 -11.17 4.28
N ILE A 91 -9.05 -12.04 3.55
CA ILE A 91 -8.05 -11.62 2.56
C ILE A 91 -8.80 -11.20 1.30
N VAL A 92 -8.59 -9.96 0.87
CA VAL A 92 -9.33 -9.35 -0.24
C VAL A 92 -8.40 -8.80 -1.29
N VAL A 93 -8.83 -8.97 -2.55
CA VAL A 93 -8.23 -8.32 -3.70
C VAL A 93 -9.12 -7.18 -4.15
N PHE A 94 -8.56 -5.99 -4.25
CA PHE A 94 -9.26 -4.78 -4.64
C PHE A 94 -8.40 -3.93 -5.57
N ASN A 95 -9.02 -2.99 -6.27
CA ASN A 95 -8.29 -2.05 -7.09
C ASN A 95 -7.81 -0.87 -6.25
N PHE A 96 -6.54 -0.51 -6.40
CA PHE A 96 -5.89 0.55 -5.64
C PHE A 96 -6.65 1.87 -5.85
N PRO A 97 -7.25 2.45 -4.78
CA PRO A 97 -8.12 3.62 -4.93
C PRO A 97 -7.39 4.82 -5.52
N ALA A 98 -6.18 5.12 -5.05
CA ALA A 98 -5.38 6.27 -5.46
C ALA A 98 -4.65 6.08 -6.81
N GLY A 99 -4.90 4.96 -7.50
CA GLY A 99 -4.44 4.74 -8.87
C GLY A 99 -5.44 5.25 -9.92
N ASP A 100 -6.43 6.05 -9.52
CA ASP A 100 -7.45 6.65 -10.38
C ASP A 100 -6.92 7.79 -11.25
N THR A 101 -5.97 8.56 -10.72
CA THR A 101 -5.25 9.62 -11.41
C THR A 101 -3.77 9.31 -11.35
N VAL A 102 -3.08 9.30 -12.48
CA VAL A 102 -1.67 8.89 -12.57
C VAL A 102 -0.88 9.88 -13.42
N VAL A 103 0.32 10.21 -12.97
CA VAL A 103 1.33 10.90 -13.77
C VAL A 103 2.05 9.85 -14.63
N PHE A 104 1.91 9.92 -15.95
CA PHE A 104 2.36 8.87 -16.87
C PHE A 104 3.87 8.58 -16.76
N GLU A 105 4.67 9.59 -16.48
CA GLU A 105 6.12 9.52 -16.31
C GLU A 105 6.54 9.01 -14.93
N LYS A 106 5.65 9.09 -13.93
CA LYS A 106 5.93 8.78 -12.52
C LYS A 106 4.95 7.75 -11.97
N GLN A 107 4.75 6.64 -12.69
CA GLN A 107 3.75 5.63 -12.31
C GLN A 107 4.09 4.88 -11.00
N ASN A 108 5.32 4.98 -10.50
CA ASN A 108 5.72 4.46 -9.19
C ASN A 108 5.34 5.38 -8.03
N GLN A 109 4.82 6.58 -8.31
CA GLN A 109 4.37 7.55 -7.32
C GLN A 109 2.87 7.77 -7.40
N ILE A 110 2.25 8.03 -6.26
CA ILE A 110 0.82 8.34 -6.17
C ILE A 110 0.63 9.81 -6.56
N TYR A 111 -0.29 10.09 -7.48
CA TYR A 111 -0.58 11.46 -7.94
C TYR A 111 -0.81 12.43 -6.77
N TYR A 112 -1.63 12.05 -5.79
CA TYR A 112 -1.92 12.89 -4.63
C TYR A 112 -0.68 13.20 -3.77
N SER A 113 0.27 12.26 -3.67
CA SER A 113 1.53 12.51 -2.97
C SER A 113 2.39 13.54 -3.70
N ILE A 114 2.41 13.50 -5.04
CA ILE A 114 3.10 14.51 -5.87
C ILE A 114 2.48 15.88 -5.64
N VAL A 115 1.14 15.97 -5.67
CA VAL A 115 0.42 17.23 -5.39
C VAL A 115 0.75 17.73 -3.99
N ASN A 116 0.72 16.87 -2.96
CA ASN A 116 1.06 17.27 -1.60
C ASN A 116 2.50 17.81 -1.50
N SER A 117 3.47 17.15 -2.14
CA SER A 117 4.86 17.61 -2.15
C SER A 117 5.04 18.97 -2.83
N TYR A 118 4.38 19.20 -3.97
CA TYR A 118 4.40 20.48 -4.66
C TYR A 118 3.73 21.58 -3.80
N ALA A 119 2.59 21.28 -3.18
CA ALA A 119 1.91 22.21 -2.28
C ALA A 119 2.81 22.62 -1.10
N ASP A 120 3.50 21.66 -0.48
CA ASP A 120 4.47 21.93 0.59
C ASP A 120 5.65 22.77 0.09
N GLN A 121 6.20 22.49 -1.09
CA GLN A 121 7.29 23.27 -1.70
C GLN A 121 6.88 24.73 -1.95
N ILE A 122 5.71 24.97 -2.54
CA ILE A 122 5.19 26.32 -2.80
C ILE A 122 4.99 27.05 -1.47
N ARG A 123 4.42 26.38 -0.46
CA ARG A 123 4.24 26.95 0.88
C ARG A 123 5.57 27.35 1.52
N GLN A 124 6.58 26.47 1.48
CA GLN A 124 7.89 26.77 2.04
C GLN A 124 8.55 27.95 1.32
N LYS A 125 8.40 28.05 -0.01
CA LYS A 125 8.88 29.19 -0.78
C LYS A 125 8.21 30.50 -0.34
N ASP A 126 6.89 30.52 -0.19
CA ASP A 126 6.16 31.70 0.30
C ASP A 126 6.68 32.14 1.68
N ILE A 127 6.88 31.19 2.59
CA ILE A 127 7.44 31.44 3.94
C ILE A 127 8.85 32.03 3.84
N MET A 128 9.74 31.43 3.05
CA MET A 128 11.11 31.92 2.87
C MET A 128 11.17 33.31 2.24
N GLN A 129 10.17 33.67 1.43
CA GLN A 129 10.06 34.96 0.75
C GLN A 129 9.23 35.98 1.55
N ASN A 130 8.83 35.67 2.79
CA ASN A 130 7.91 36.49 3.60
C ASN A 130 6.61 36.88 2.86
N THR A 131 6.16 36.04 1.93
CA THR A 131 4.88 36.20 1.23
C THR A 131 3.75 35.70 2.13
N PRO A 132 2.57 36.35 2.13
CA PRO A 132 1.41 35.86 2.87
C PRO A 132 1.08 34.40 2.53
N VAL A 133 1.01 33.56 3.56
CA VAL A 133 0.70 32.13 3.43
C VAL A 133 -0.76 31.97 3.01
N LYS A 134 -0.98 31.16 1.98
CA LYS A 134 -2.30 30.89 1.40
C LYS A 134 -3.04 29.81 2.18
N THR A 135 -4.33 29.63 1.89
CA THR A 135 -5.10 28.51 2.42
C THR A 135 -4.60 27.17 1.86
N LYS A 136 -4.92 26.06 2.56
CA LYS A 136 -4.60 24.70 2.09
C LYS A 136 -5.19 24.47 0.69
N GLU A 137 -6.44 24.85 0.46
CA GLU A 137 -7.12 24.65 -0.82
C GLU A 137 -6.43 25.39 -1.97
N GLU A 138 -5.97 26.63 -1.73
CA GLU A 138 -5.22 27.40 -2.72
C GLU A 138 -3.87 26.76 -3.08
N TYR A 139 -3.10 26.28 -2.08
CA TYR A 139 -1.86 25.55 -2.38
C TYR A 139 -2.10 24.28 -3.17
N TYR A 140 -3.16 23.53 -2.85
CA TYR A 140 -3.53 22.33 -3.61
C TYR A 140 -3.97 22.68 -5.03
N LYS A 141 -4.70 23.79 -5.24
CA LYS A 141 -5.10 24.25 -6.58
C LYS A 141 -3.87 24.58 -7.43
N LEU A 142 -2.99 25.44 -6.92
CA LEU A 142 -1.74 25.82 -7.60
C LEU A 142 -0.86 24.61 -7.90
N SER A 143 -0.74 23.70 -6.94
CA SER A 143 0.01 22.47 -7.12
C SER A 143 -0.58 21.58 -8.21
N ARG A 144 -1.91 21.40 -8.27
CA ARG A 144 -2.55 20.62 -9.34
C ARG A 144 -2.31 21.25 -10.69
N GLU A 145 -2.49 22.56 -10.82
CA GLU A 145 -2.24 23.30 -12.06
C GLU A 145 -0.79 23.11 -12.53
N GLN A 146 0.18 23.21 -11.62
CA GLN A 146 1.58 23.00 -11.95
C GLN A 146 1.88 21.55 -12.35
N VAL A 147 1.36 20.56 -11.61
CA VAL A 147 1.55 19.14 -11.97
C VAL A 147 0.94 18.82 -13.34
N TRP A 148 -0.21 19.40 -13.68
CA TRP A 148 -0.86 19.23 -14.98
C TRP A 148 -0.16 19.98 -16.11
N SER A 149 0.58 21.04 -15.79
CA SER A 149 1.46 21.74 -16.74
C SER A 149 2.77 20.98 -16.97
N ASP A 150 3.35 20.42 -15.91
CA ASP A 150 4.66 19.77 -15.94
C ASP A 150 4.61 18.34 -16.51
N TYR A 151 3.46 17.65 -16.41
CA TYR A 151 3.37 16.22 -16.71
C TYR A 151 2.08 15.79 -17.44
N HIS A 152 2.14 14.63 -18.08
CA HIS A 152 0.98 13.99 -18.67
C HIS A 152 0.16 13.26 -17.61
N VAL A 153 -0.93 13.89 -17.18
CA VAL A 153 -1.87 13.31 -16.21
C VAL A 153 -2.95 12.52 -16.94
N ILE A 154 -3.17 11.28 -16.50
CA ILE A 154 -4.19 10.37 -17.06
C ILE A 154 -5.13 9.86 -15.97
N ASP A 155 -6.40 9.65 -16.33
CA ASP A 155 -7.37 8.91 -15.50
C ASP A 155 -7.35 7.41 -15.82
N ARG A 156 -7.69 6.59 -14.81
CA ARG A 156 -7.87 5.14 -14.95
C ARG A 156 -9.23 4.70 -14.37
N PRO A 157 -10.07 4.02 -15.17
CA PRO A 157 -11.30 3.43 -14.67
C PRO A 157 -11.00 2.31 -13.66
N VAL A 158 -11.94 2.02 -12.76
CA VAL A 158 -11.71 1.16 -11.59
C VAL A 158 -11.17 -0.23 -11.96
N ASP A 159 -11.66 -0.81 -13.06
CA ASP A 159 -11.24 -2.12 -13.58
C ASP A 159 -9.84 -2.12 -14.22
N ARG A 160 -9.25 -0.96 -14.48
CA ARG A 160 -7.90 -0.77 -15.06
C ARG A 160 -6.87 -0.28 -14.06
N ARG A 161 -7.25 -0.02 -12.81
CA ARG A 161 -6.28 0.30 -11.73
C ARG A 161 -5.55 -0.95 -11.26
N ASP A 162 -4.45 -0.78 -10.57
CA ASP A 162 -3.65 -1.89 -10.06
C ASP A 162 -4.41 -2.69 -8.99
N ASN A 163 -4.17 -4.00 -8.94
CA ASN A 163 -4.79 -4.88 -7.96
C ASN A 163 -3.89 -5.01 -6.73
N TYR A 164 -4.48 -4.84 -5.55
CA TYR A 164 -3.81 -4.96 -4.26
C TYR A 164 -4.48 -6.05 -3.44
N ILE A 165 -3.67 -6.75 -2.64
CA ILE A 165 -4.12 -7.83 -1.76
C ILE A 165 -3.80 -7.44 -0.34
N LYS A 166 -4.83 -7.38 0.50
CA LYS A 166 -4.71 -7.01 1.91
C LYS A 166 -5.70 -7.80 2.77
N ARG A 167 -5.47 -7.78 4.07
CA ARG A 167 -6.45 -8.25 5.07
C ARG A 167 -7.45 -7.13 5.37
N CYS A 168 -8.74 -7.42 5.28
CA CYS A 168 -9.80 -6.50 5.66
C CYS A 168 -9.88 -6.44 7.20
N VAL A 169 -9.36 -5.37 7.80
CA VAL A 169 -9.35 -5.24 9.25
C VAL A 169 -10.65 -4.64 9.79
N GLY A 170 -11.20 -3.64 9.10
CA GLY A 170 -12.46 -2.99 9.47
C GLY A 170 -13.50 -3.07 8.35
N ILE A 171 -14.76 -3.20 8.74
CA ILE A 171 -15.94 -3.14 7.87
C ILE A 171 -16.80 -1.91 8.22
N PRO A 172 -17.79 -1.51 7.40
CA PRO A 172 -18.61 -0.33 7.69
C PRO A 172 -19.23 -0.39 9.09
N GLY A 173 -19.03 0.67 9.87
CA GLY A 173 -19.45 0.76 11.27
C GLY A 173 -18.33 0.50 12.29
N ASP A 174 -17.21 -0.07 11.88
CA ASP A 174 -16.06 -0.28 12.77
C ASP A 174 -15.26 1.00 12.99
N THR A 175 -14.77 1.16 14.22
CA THR A 175 -13.71 2.12 14.57
C THR A 175 -12.37 1.40 14.64
N ILE A 176 -11.37 1.92 13.92
CA ILE A 176 -10.02 1.37 13.87
C ILE A 176 -9.05 2.34 14.52
N GLU A 177 -8.19 1.84 15.40
CA GLU A 177 -7.16 2.63 16.06
C GLU A 177 -5.87 1.83 16.17
N ILE A 178 -4.72 2.48 16.02
CA ILE A 178 -3.42 1.92 16.33
C ILE A 178 -2.90 2.69 17.54
N ARG A 179 -2.47 1.97 18.59
CA ARG A 179 -1.88 2.53 19.80
C ARG A 179 -0.55 1.86 20.09
N THR A 180 0.54 2.60 19.96
CA THR A 180 1.89 2.10 20.18
C THR A 180 2.15 0.85 19.33
N GLY A 181 1.71 0.90 18.06
CA GLY A 181 1.82 -0.19 17.10
C GLY A 181 0.85 -1.36 17.32
N ASN A 182 -0.04 -1.32 18.31
CA ASN A 182 -1.06 -2.36 18.49
C ASN A 182 -2.38 -1.91 17.88
N LEU A 183 -2.98 -2.77 17.05
CA LEU A 183 -4.24 -2.51 16.39
C LEU A 183 -5.42 -2.80 17.32
N PHE A 184 -6.42 -1.93 17.32
CA PHE A 184 -7.69 -2.06 18.03
C PHE A 184 -8.84 -1.91 17.04
N VAL A 185 -9.86 -2.76 17.18
CA VAL A 185 -11.12 -2.69 16.42
C VAL A 185 -12.25 -2.54 17.43
N ASN A 186 -13.01 -1.44 17.34
CA ASN A 186 -14.07 -1.10 18.30
C ASN A 186 -13.57 -1.09 19.75
N GLY A 187 -12.34 -0.60 19.97
CA GLY A 187 -11.69 -0.57 21.28
C GLY A 187 -11.14 -1.91 21.78
N ILE A 188 -11.39 -3.01 21.05
CA ILE A 188 -10.91 -4.35 21.40
C ILE A 188 -9.55 -4.60 20.71
N PRO A 189 -8.51 -5.05 21.43
CA PRO A 189 -7.23 -5.41 20.82
C PRO A 189 -7.42 -6.47 19.73
N HIS A 190 -6.90 -6.19 18.53
CA HIS A 190 -6.92 -7.13 17.42
C HIS A 190 -5.87 -8.23 17.63
N GLN A 191 -6.25 -9.47 17.32
CA GLN A 191 -5.37 -10.61 17.48
C GLN A 191 -4.17 -10.51 16.53
N LYS A 192 -2.96 -10.47 17.10
CA LYS A 192 -1.72 -10.49 16.32
C LYS A 192 -1.58 -11.80 15.56
N SER A 193 -1.16 -11.71 14.31
CA SER A 193 -0.71 -12.89 13.56
C SER A 193 0.63 -13.35 14.13
N GLU A 194 0.88 -14.66 14.17
CA GLU A 194 2.17 -15.22 14.62
C GLU A 194 3.36 -14.63 13.84
N ASN A 195 3.12 -14.35 12.55
CA ASN A 195 4.12 -13.81 11.64
C ASN A 195 4.13 -12.28 11.56
N GLN A 196 3.38 -11.59 12.44
CA GLN A 196 3.37 -10.13 12.46
C GLN A 196 4.74 -9.59 12.89
N GLN A 197 5.27 -8.65 12.12
CA GLN A 197 6.54 -8.01 12.40
C GLN A 197 6.34 -6.57 12.89
N PHE A 198 7.25 -6.12 13.74
CA PHE A 198 7.41 -4.73 14.12
C PHE A 198 8.85 -4.32 13.92
N ASN A 199 9.11 -3.02 13.78
CA ASN A 199 10.46 -2.51 13.69
C ASN A 199 11.11 -2.45 15.07
N TYR A 200 12.38 -2.85 15.15
CA TYR A 200 13.19 -2.80 16.38
C TYR A 200 14.53 -2.14 16.11
N ASN A 201 14.98 -1.35 17.09
CA ASN A 201 16.37 -0.94 17.22
C ASN A 201 17.14 -2.02 17.99
N ILE A 202 18.20 -2.54 17.40
CA ILE A 202 19.12 -3.50 18.01
C ILE A 202 20.44 -2.79 18.25
N GLN A 203 20.91 -2.81 19.50
CA GLN A 203 22.23 -2.32 19.87
C GLN A 203 23.12 -3.49 20.28
N THR A 204 24.36 -3.48 19.79
CA THR A 204 25.39 -4.46 20.12
C THR A 204 26.51 -3.83 20.95
N ASP A 205 27.40 -4.66 21.47
CA ASP A 205 28.58 -4.30 22.26
C ASP A 205 29.71 -3.61 21.46
N GLY A 206 29.48 -3.33 20.17
CA GLY A 206 30.48 -2.81 19.24
C GLY A 206 30.82 -3.80 18.14
N THR A 207 30.53 -5.09 18.33
CA THR A 207 30.76 -6.13 17.34
C THR A 207 29.53 -6.39 16.47
N ARG A 208 29.76 -6.54 15.15
CA ARG A 208 28.67 -6.76 14.18
C ARG A 208 27.99 -8.11 14.40
N ILE A 209 26.67 -8.14 14.24
CA ILE A 209 25.93 -9.40 14.10
C ILE A 209 26.30 -10.04 12.76
N ASN A 210 26.63 -11.33 12.79
CA ASN A 210 26.92 -12.09 11.57
C ASN A 210 25.69 -12.04 10.63
N PRO A 211 25.82 -11.59 9.36
CA PRO A 211 24.70 -11.50 8.44
C PRO A 211 23.93 -12.82 8.25
N LYS A 212 24.61 -13.97 8.34
CA LYS A 212 23.97 -15.30 8.27
C LYS A 212 22.99 -15.56 9.41
N ALA A 213 23.12 -14.85 10.54
CA ALA A 213 22.18 -14.97 11.63
C ALA A 213 20.81 -14.40 11.24
N PHE A 214 20.76 -13.29 10.51
CA PHE A 214 19.51 -12.72 10.00
C PHE A 214 18.87 -13.61 8.93
N GLU A 215 19.67 -14.20 8.03
CA GLU A 215 19.19 -15.16 7.03
C GLU A 215 18.52 -16.37 7.70
N ARG A 216 19.10 -16.92 8.78
CA ARG A 216 18.51 -18.04 9.56
C ARG A 216 17.23 -17.66 10.31
N LEU A 217 16.98 -16.37 10.49
CA LEU A 217 15.76 -15.84 11.13
C LEU A 217 14.71 -15.41 10.10
N ASP A 218 14.93 -15.70 8.81
CA ASP A 218 14.06 -15.33 7.71
C ASP A 218 13.77 -13.82 7.70
N ILE A 219 14.85 -13.05 7.76
CA ILE A 219 14.84 -11.59 7.65
C ILE A 219 15.52 -11.23 6.32
N ALA A 220 14.76 -10.58 5.44
CA ALA A 220 15.26 -10.17 4.14
C ALA A 220 16.39 -9.15 4.27
N LYS A 221 17.43 -9.29 3.45
CA LYS A 221 18.58 -8.36 3.47
C LYS A 221 18.18 -6.92 3.17
N SER A 222 17.15 -6.72 2.35
CA SER A 222 16.59 -5.41 2.02
C SER A 222 16.02 -4.67 3.23
N ASP A 223 15.63 -5.40 4.26
CA ASP A 223 14.91 -4.88 5.42
C ASP A 223 15.84 -4.60 6.61
N ILE A 224 17.13 -4.93 6.46
CA ILE A 224 18.14 -4.72 7.49
C ILE A 224 18.81 -3.38 7.23
N HIS A 225 18.48 -2.39 8.05
CA HIS A 225 19.13 -1.08 8.00
C HIS A 225 20.18 -0.98 9.11
N SER A 226 21.45 -0.79 8.75
CA SER A 226 22.55 -0.60 9.71
C SER A 226 22.92 0.88 9.75
N PHE A 227 22.80 1.52 10.91
CA PHE A 227 23.18 2.93 11.08
C PHE A 227 24.65 3.09 11.49
N SER A 228 25.21 2.06 12.11
CA SER A 228 26.62 1.99 12.49
C SER A 228 27.07 0.53 12.50
N ASN A 229 28.32 0.28 12.92
CA ASN A 229 28.80 -1.09 13.14
C ASN A 229 28.07 -1.82 14.27
N SER A 230 27.34 -1.11 15.12
CA SER A 230 26.75 -1.66 16.33
C SER A 230 25.25 -1.44 16.47
N SER A 231 24.62 -0.72 15.54
CA SER A 231 23.20 -0.35 15.59
C SER A 231 22.46 -0.77 14.33
N TYR A 232 21.36 -1.49 14.51
CA TYR A 232 20.51 -2.00 13.44
C TYR A 232 19.05 -1.62 13.65
N PHE A 233 18.33 -1.41 12.55
CA PHE A 233 16.89 -1.24 12.49
C PHE A 233 16.31 -2.31 11.57
N VAL A 234 15.51 -3.20 12.16
CA VAL A 234 15.11 -4.46 11.52
C VAL A 234 13.67 -4.80 11.88
N PRO A 235 12.83 -5.27 10.93
CA PRO A 235 11.52 -5.83 11.23
C PRO A 235 11.64 -7.24 11.82
N LEU A 236 11.18 -7.42 13.05
CA LEU A 236 11.25 -8.69 13.78
C LEU A 236 9.86 -9.15 14.21
N THR A 237 9.65 -10.47 14.19
CA THR A 237 8.54 -11.12 14.92
C THR A 237 8.88 -11.21 16.40
N ASP A 238 7.87 -11.42 17.26
CA ASP A 238 8.10 -11.62 18.70
C ASP A 238 9.02 -12.82 18.99
N GLU A 239 9.00 -13.87 18.15
CA GLU A 239 9.92 -15.01 18.24
C GLU A 239 11.36 -14.62 17.88
N ASN A 240 11.56 -13.87 16.79
CA ASN A 240 12.89 -13.40 16.38
C ASN A 240 13.51 -12.47 17.42
N VAL A 241 12.71 -11.64 18.10
CA VAL A 241 13.18 -10.82 19.22
C VAL A 241 13.74 -11.68 20.34
N LYS A 242 13.05 -12.77 20.73
CA LYS A 242 13.54 -13.70 21.76
C LYS A 242 14.87 -14.35 21.35
N LYS A 243 15.02 -14.74 20.09
CA LYS A 243 16.25 -15.33 19.56
C LYS A 243 17.42 -14.34 19.54
N ILE A 244 17.20 -13.12 19.04
CA ILE A 244 18.23 -12.08 18.92
C ILE A 244 18.69 -11.60 20.29
N LYS A 245 17.79 -11.47 21.27
CA LYS A 245 18.15 -11.09 22.66
C LYS A 245 19.14 -12.06 23.32
N ASN A 246 19.23 -13.30 22.83
CA ASN A 246 20.15 -14.31 23.35
C ASN A 246 21.53 -14.30 22.66
N PHE A 247 21.75 -13.43 21.66
CA PHE A 247 23.07 -13.31 21.03
C PHE A 247 24.03 -12.64 21.99
N ARG A 248 25.23 -13.22 22.15
CA ARG A 248 26.23 -12.76 23.13
C ARG A 248 26.63 -11.30 22.97
N ASN A 249 26.64 -10.81 21.73
CA ASN A 249 27.04 -9.45 21.40
C ASN A 249 25.88 -8.46 21.35
N VAL A 250 24.63 -8.88 21.61
CA VAL A 250 23.47 -7.99 21.64
C VAL A 250 23.28 -7.44 23.03
N VAL A 251 23.30 -6.11 23.14
CA VAL A 251 23.13 -5.36 24.40
C VAL A 251 21.66 -5.03 24.63
N SER A 252 20.94 -4.60 23.59
CA SER A 252 19.52 -4.29 23.71
C SER A 252 18.76 -4.52 22.40
N VAL A 253 17.47 -4.83 22.55
CA VAL A 253 16.51 -4.95 21.45
C VAL A 253 15.24 -4.22 21.88
N THR A 254 15.03 -3.02 21.31
CA THR A 254 13.97 -2.10 21.71
C THR A 254 13.01 -1.90 20.55
N LYS A 255 11.71 -2.07 20.82
CA LYS A 255 10.67 -1.87 19.82
C LYS A 255 10.63 -0.39 19.41
N TYR A 256 10.55 -0.13 18.12
CA TYR A 256 10.44 1.21 17.57
C TYR A 256 8.99 1.52 17.22
N TYR A 257 8.51 2.65 17.70
CA TYR A 257 7.23 3.27 17.36
C TYR A 257 7.34 4.77 17.56
N ASN A 258 6.53 5.52 16.83
CA ASN A 258 6.37 6.95 17.04
C ASN A 258 5.57 7.20 18.32
N GLN A 259 5.97 8.24 19.07
CA GLN A 259 5.29 8.56 20.33
C GLN A 259 3.91 9.19 20.06
N PRO A 260 2.92 8.95 20.94
CA PRO A 260 1.63 9.63 20.87
C PRO A 260 1.81 11.16 20.81
N GLY A 261 1.08 11.82 19.91
CA GLY A 261 1.14 13.28 19.73
C GLY A 261 2.28 13.76 18.83
N TYR A 262 3.18 12.89 18.35
CA TYR A 262 4.13 13.24 17.31
C TYR A 262 3.40 13.31 15.96
N PHE A 263 3.17 14.51 15.43
CA PHE A 263 2.49 14.71 14.16
C PHE A 263 3.34 14.26 12.97
N SER A 264 2.81 13.35 12.16
CA SER A 264 3.41 12.95 10.88
C SER A 264 2.68 13.62 9.71
N SER A 265 3.35 14.52 8.99
CA SER A 265 2.75 15.30 7.91
C SER A 265 2.21 14.45 6.74
N TYR A 266 2.76 13.26 6.54
CA TYR A 266 2.34 12.31 5.51
C TYR A 266 1.15 11.42 5.92
N ILE A 267 0.66 11.53 7.16
CA ILE A 267 -0.53 10.82 7.63
C ILE A 267 -1.76 11.70 7.44
N PHE A 268 -2.81 11.14 6.83
CA PHE A 268 -4.11 11.81 6.70
C PHE A 268 -4.68 12.15 8.09
N PRO A 269 -5.26 13.34 8.32
CA PRO A 269 -5.72 14.33 7.33
C PRO A 269 -4.69 15.37 6.87
N HIS A 270 -3.40 15.18 7.18
CA HIS A 270 -2.33 16.16 6.89
C HIS A 270 -2.65 17.53 7.52
N ASP A 271 -3.06 17.51 8.79
CA ASP A 271 -3.38 18.71 9.57
C ASP A 271 -2.82 18.53 10.99
N PRO A 272 -1.91 19.43 11.44
CA PRO A 272 -1.32 19.38 12.78
C PRO A 272 -2.33 19.40 13.93
N LYS A 273 -3.58 19.83 13.70
CA LYS A 273 -4.67 19.73 14.69
C LYS A 273 -5.00 18.28 15.07
N TYR A 274 -4.69 17.34 14.18
CA TYR A 274 -4.76 15.90 14.41
C TYR A 274 -3.33 15.38 14.46
N PRO A 275 -2.64 15.42 15.63
CA PRO A 275 -1.23 15.07 15.76
C PRO A 275 -1.00 13.55 15.73
N TRP A 276 -1.57 12.92 14.70
CA TRP A 276 -1.51 11.49 14.46
C TRP A 276 -0.22 11.12 13.74
N ASN A 277 0.19 9.88 13.97
CA ASN A 277 1.24 9.22 13.21
C ASN A 277 0.78 7.80 12.86
N GLN A 278 1.72 6.95 12.44
CA GLN A 278 1.45 5.59 11.99
C GLN A 278 1.29 4.57 13.15
N ASP A 279 1.53 4.97 14.41
CA ASP A 279 1.63 4.10 15.58
C ASP A 279 0.66 4.44 16.72
#